data_AF-A0A4Y2KDA1-F1
#
_entry.id   AF-A0A4Y2KDA1-F1
#
_cell.length_a   1.000
_cell.length_b   1.000
_cell.length_c   1.000
_cell.angle_alpha   90.00
_cell.angle_beta   90.00
_cell.angle_gamma   90.00
#
_symmetry.space_group_name_H-M   'P 1'
#
loop_
_entity.id
_entity.type
_entity.pdbx_description
1 polymer ?
#
loop_
_entity_poly.entity_id
_entity_poly.type
_entity_poly.pdbx_seq_one_letter_code
_entity_poly.pdbx_strand_id
1 'polypeptide(L)'
;MQILIHQILYEDYVNVDQNMVVCGELTNSGIIAQLAVNSQAKVRLSGDEEDKEIQEKPLPSVSEAMVHIHELRFFFEGQSNVEDSIFVSIDRLELYAMTQRFHSQKQLKMSPFFFFK
;
A
#
# COMPACT_ATOMS: atom_id res chain seq x y z
N MET A 1 -15.76 -9.31 37.41
CA MET A 1 -15.23 -8.75 36.15
C MET A 1 -15.24 -7.24 36.30
N GLN A 2 -14.11 -6.62 36.63
CA GLN A 2 -14.02 -5.16 36.79
C GLN A 2 -13.88 -4.53 35.40
N ILE A 3 -14.86 -3.70 35.03
CA ILE A 3 -14.75 -2.83 33.86
C ILE A 3 -14.01 -1.59 34.35
N LEU A 4 -12.75 -1.42 33.93
CA LEU A 4 -12.01 -0.16 34.07
C LEU A 4 -12.64 0.85 33.12
N ILE A 5 -13.64 1.58 33.62
CA ILE A 5 -14.12 2.80 32.97
C ILE A 5 -12.95 3.77 33.03
N HIS A 6 -12.25 3.98 31.91
CA HIS A 6 -11.34 5.11 31.78
C HIS A 6 -12.18 6.36 32.01
N GLN A 7 -11.97 7.01 33.15
CA GLN A 7 -12.59 8.28 33.46
C GLN A 7 -11.96 9.33 32.54
N ILE A 8 -12.60 9.59 31.40
CA ILE A 8 -12.27 10.75 30.58
C ILE A 8 -12.68 11.96 31.42
N LEU A 9 -11.70 12.72 31.90
CA LEU A 9 -11.97 13.93 32.66
C LEU A 9 -12.52 14.98 31.70
N TYR A 10 -13.51 15.76 32.17
CA TYR A 10 -14.11 16.84 31.38
C TYR A 10 -13.05 17.81 30.84
N GLU A 11 -12.00 18.06 31.63
CA GLU A 11 -10.88 18.89 31.23
C GLU A 11 -10.10 18.32 30.03
N ASP A 12 -9.99 16.99 29.90
CA ASP A 12 -9.34 16.37 28.75
C ASP A 12 -10.21 16.45 27.48
N TYR A 13 -11.54 16.47 27.64
CA TYR A 13 -12.50 16.64 26.54
C TYR A 13 -12.59 18.09 26.05
N VAL A 14 -12.45 19.07 26.95
CA VAL A 14 -12.51 20.50 26.59
C VAL A 14 -11.18 20.98 26.00
N ASN A 15 -10.05 20.41 26.41
CA ASN A 15 -8.72 20.85 25.98
C ASN A 15 -8.14 20.01 24.83
N VAL A 16 -8.97 19.37 24.01
CA VAL A 16 -8.51 18.54 22.87
C VAL A 16 -7.63 19.35 21.90
N ASP A 17 -7.98 20.62 21.69
CA ASP A 17 -7.25 21.53 20.78
C ASP A 17 -5.90 21.97 21.38
N GLN A 18 -5.71 21.85 22.69
CA GLN A 18 -4.47 22.23 23.38
C GLN A 18 -3.30 21.32 23.01
N ASN A 19 -3.59 20.07 22.60
CA ASN A 19 -2.60 19.08 22.16
C ASN A 19 -2.51 18.97 20.63
N MET A 20 -3.13 19.89 19.90
CA MET A 20 -3.00 19.91 18.45
C MET A 20 -1.58 20.33 18.07
N VAL A 21 -0.76 19.36 17.65
CA VAL A 21 0.55 19.63 17.07
C VAL A 21 0.33 20.36 15.75
N VAL A 22 0.56 21.68 15.75
CA VAL A 22 0.58 22.47 14.53
C VAL A 22 1.74 21.95 13.68
N CYS A 23 1.45 21.46 12.47
CA CYS A 23 2.50 21.19 11.50
C CYS A 23 3.23 22.52 11.22
N GLY A 24 4.43 22.68 11.78
CA GLY A 24 5.27 23.82 11.48
C GLY A 24 5.53 23.90 9.98
N GLU A 25 5.56 25.11 9.43
CA GLU A 25 5.84 25.32 8.02
C GLU A 25 7.21 24.73 7.66
N LEU A 26 7.20 23.72 6.79
CA LEU A 26 8.43 23.17 6.22
C LEU A 26 9.05 24.22 5.31
N THR A 27 10.11 24.86 5.79
CA THR A 27 10.87 25.81 4.98
C THR A 27 11.60 25.04 3.88
N ASN A 28 11.75 25.63 2.69
CA ASN A 28 12.45 25.02 1.55
C ASN A 28 13.84 24.49 1.91
N SER A 29 14.54 25.12 2.87
CA SER A 29 15.83 24.65 3.40
C SER A 29 15.73 23.30 4.14
N GLY A 30 14.66 23.07 4.91
CA GLY A 30 14.41 21.79 5.59
C GLY A 30 14.08 20.66 4.61
N ILE A 31 13.37 20.98 3.54
CA ILE A 31 13.05 20.03 2.46
C ILE A 31 14.34 19.63 1.71
N ILE A 32 15.18 20.62 1.35
CA ILE A 32 16.45 20.38 0.65
C ILE A 32 17.41 19.55 1.52
N ALA A 33 17.47 19.81 2.83
CA ALA A 33 18.31 19.04 3.74
C ALA A 33 17.89 17.56 3.81
N GLN A 34 16.59 17.27 3.86
CA GLN A 34 16.09 15.89 3.84
C GLN A 34 16.38 15.19 2.50
N LEU A 35 16.27 15.91 1.38
CA LEU A 35 16.61 15.38 0.05
C LEU A 35 18.11 15.10 -0.10
N ALA A 36 18.97 15.97 0.44
CA ALA A 36 20.42 15.82 0.36
C ALA A 36 20.90 14.55 1.07
N VAL A 37 20.36 14.26 2.27
CA VAL A 37 20.66 13.03 3.02
C VAL A 37 20.24 11.79 2.23
N ASN A 38 19.09 11.83 1.54
CA ASN A 38 18.61 10.70 0.75
C ASN A 38 19.38 10.51 -0.58
N SER A 39 19.92 11.59 -1.16
CA SER A 39 20.67 11.54 -2.42
C SER A 39 22.10 10.97 -2.30
N GLN A 40 22.73 11.06 -1.13
CA GLN A 40 24.08 10.50 -0.93
C GLN A 40 24.13 8.97 -0.97
N ALA A 41 22.99 8.29 -0.82
CA ALA A 41 22.90 6.83 -0.93
C ALA A 41 22.86 6.32 -2.39
N LYS A 42 22.73 7.20 -3.40
CA LYS A 42 22.36 6.77 -4.76
C LYS A 42 23.36 7.15 -5.88
N VAL A 43 24.62 7.41 -5.55
CA VAL A 43 25.61 7.80 -6.59
C VAL A 43 26.92 7.04 -6.46
N ARG A 44 27.04 5.92 -7.21
CA ARG A 44 28.28 5.48 -7.90
C ARG A 44 27.87 4.78 -9.22
N LEU A 45 28.00 5.51 -10.34
CA LEU A 45 29.02 5.34 -11.40
C LEU A 45 28.63 4.25 -12.41
N SER A 46 28.01 4.58 -13.55
CA SER A 46 28.55 5.19 -14.80
C SER A 46 28.86 4.13 -15.86
N GLY A 47 28.24 4.26 -17.04
CA GLY A 47 28.78 3.70 -18.28
C GLY A 47 27.81 2.83 -19.08
N ASP A 48 27.20 3.48 -20.08
CA ASP A 48 26.92 2.95 -21.43
C ASP A 48 25.78 1.95 -21.69
N GLU A 49 24.97 2.38 -22.65
CA GLU A 49 23.99 1.72 -23.53
C GLU A 49 22.90 0.78 -22.98
N GLU A 50 21.66 1.19 -23.25
CA GLU A 50 20.45 0.36 -23.43
C GLU A 50 20.12 -0.71 -22.37
N ASP A 51 19.81 -0.26 -21.16
CA ASP A 51 18.80 -0.94 -20.36
C ASP A 51 17.94 0.11 -19.67
N LYS A 52 16.66 0.19 -20.05
CA LYS A 52 15.67 0.86 -19.21
C LYS A 52 15.58 0.01 -17.95
N GLU A 53 16.36 0.37 -16.94
CA GLU A 53 16.26 -0.14 -15.58
C GLU A 53 14.80 0.04 -15.14
N ILE A 54 13.99 -1.00 -15.38
CA ILE A 54 12.69 -1.14 -14.77
C ILE A 54 13.05 -1.24 -13.30
N GLN A 55 12.95 -0.12 -12.58
CA GLN A 55 12.95 -0.17 -11.13
C GLN A 55 11.85 -1.16 -10.78
N GLU A 56 12.23 -2.39 -10.41
CA GLU A 56 11.32 -3.45 -10.02
C GLU A 56 10.64 -2.96 -8.75
N LYS A 57 9.53 -2.22 -8.94
CA LYS A 57 8.62 -1.94 -7.85
C LYS A 57 8.23 -3.32 -7.32
N PRO A 58 8.36 -3.56 -6.01
CA PRO A 58 8.07 -4.87 -5.45
C PRO A 58 6.68 -5.31 -5.90
N LEU A 59 6.55 -6.57 -6.31
CA LEU A 59 5.25 -7.10 -6.69
C LEU A 59 4.29 -6.90 -5.52
N PRO A 60 3.13 -6.26 -5.74
CA PRO A 60 2.18 -6.03 -4.68
C PRO A 60 1.66 -7.37 -4.17
N SER A 61 1.50 -7.47 -2.86
CA SER A 61 0.74 -8.55 -2.24
C SER A 61 -0.71 -8.54 -2.73
N VAL A 62 -1.41 -9.66 -2.60
CA VAL A 62 -2.84 -9.73 -2.96
C VAL A 62 -3.66 -8.69 -2.19
N SER A 63 -3.34 -8.44 -0.92
CA SER A 63 -4.00 -7.39 -0.12
C SER A 63 -3.76 -5.99 -0.67
N GLU A 64 -2.52 -5.66 -1.05
CA GLU A 64 -2.19 -4.34 -1.63
C GLU A 64 -2.84 -4.17 -3.01
N ALA A 65 -2.82 -5.22 -3.83
CA ALA A 65 -3.49 -5.21 -5.12
C ALA A 65 -5.00 -4.96 -4.98
N MET A 66 -5.66 -5.60 -4.01
CA MET A 66 -7.08 -5.38 -3.74
C MET A 66 -7.39 -3.95 -3.30
N VAL A 67 -6.56 -3.36 -2.43
CA VAL A 67 -6.72 -1.93 -2.04
C VAL A 67 -6.68 -1.04 -3.28
N HIS A 68 -5.69 -1.22 -4.15
CA HIS A 68 -5.59 -0.42 -5.37
C HIS A 68 -6.73 -0.67 -6.37
N ILE A 69 -7.25 -1.90 -6.46
CA ILE A 69 -8.42 -2.21 -7.29
C ILE A 69 -9.67 -1.49 -6.75
N HIS A 70 -9.84 -1.43 -5.42
CA HIS A 70 -10.94 -0.68 -4.81
C HIS A 70 -10.81 0.84 -5.01
N GLU A 71 -9.61 1.40 -4.88
CA GLU A 71 -9.35 2.81 -5.18
C GLU A 71 -9.68 3.14 -6.64
N LEU A 72 -9.29 2.26 -7.56
CA LEU A 72 -9.60 2.41 -8.98
C LEU A 72 -11.11 2.39 -9.24
N ARG A 73 -11.84 1.47 -8.60
CA ARG A 73 -13.31 1.42 -8.67
C ARG A 73 -13.95 2.71 -8.19
N PHE A 74 -13.55 3.17 -7.00
CA PHE A 74 -14.08 4.41 -6.42
C PHE A 74 -13.82 5.63 -7.31
N PHE A 75 -12.64 5.69 -7.94
CA PHE A 75 -12.31 6.75 -8.88
C PHE A 75 -13.31 6.82 -10.05
N PHE A 76 -13.66 5.68 -10.65
CA PHE A 76 -14.60 5.62 -11.77
C PHE A 76 -16.05 5.82 -11.34
N GLU A 77 -16.44 5.39 -10.15
CA GLU A 77 -17.78 5.67 -9.59
C GLU A 77 -18.03 7.18 -9.41
N GLY A 78 -16.97 7.97 -9.16
CA GLY A 78 -17.05 9.43 -9.07
C GLY A 78 -17.19 10.18 -10.40
N GLN A 79 -17.13 9.49 -11.55
CA GLN A 79 -17.18 10.11 -12.87
C GLN A 79 -18.58 9.94 -13.50
N SER A 80 -19.06 10.98 -14.18
CA SER A 80 -20.41 10.99 -14.77
C SER A 80 -20.53 10.31 -16.16
N ASN A 81 -19.41 9.95 -16.80
CA ASN A 81 -19.36 9.45 -18.18
C ASN A 81 -18.47 8.20 -18.30
N VAL A 82 -18.71 7.19 -17.47
CA VAL A 82 -17.98 5.93 -17.51
C VAL A 82 -18.85 4.86 -18.12
N GLU A 83 -18.29 4.13 -19.07
CA GLU A 83 -18.96 2.99 -19.68
C GLU A 83 -18.98 1.79 -18.73
N ASP A 84 -20.08 1.05 -18.69
CA ASP A 84 -20.26 -0.13 -17.83
C ASP A 84 -19.18 -1.20 -18.03
N SER A 85 -18.59 -1.26 -19.23
CA SER A 85 -17.50 -2.19 -19.57
C SER A 85 -16.24 -1.99 -18.70
N ILE A 86 -16.03 -0.79 -18.15
CA ILE A 86 -14.96 -0.52 -17.20
C ILE A 86 -15.19 -1.26 -15.89
N PHE A 87 -16.40 -1.23 -15.34
CA PHE A 87 -16.72 -1.94 -14.10
C PHE A 87 -16.64 -3.46 -14.28
N VAL A 88 -17.10 -3.98 -15.42
CA VAL A 88 -16.92 -5.40 -15.78
C VAL A 88 -15.44 -5.79 -15.84
N SER A 89 -14.58 -4.90 -16.32
CA SER A 89 -13.14 -5.13 -16.37
C SER A 89 -12.50 -5.12 -14.98
N ILE A 90 -12.96 -4.22 -14.10
CA ILE A 90 -12.55 -4.16 -12.69
C ILE A 90 -12.93 -5.44 -11.94
N ASP A 91 -14.15 -5.95 -12.14
CA ASP A 91 -14.61 -7.19 -11.52
C ASP A 91 -13.77 -8.40 -11.94
N ARG A 92 -13.38 -8.45 -13.22
CA ARG A 92 -12.46 -9.48 -13.74
C ARG A 92 -11.08 -9.38 -13.10
N LEU A 93 -10.59 -8.15 -12.89
CA LEU A 93 -9.29 -7.90 -12.27
C LEU A 93 -9.29 -8.33 -10.80
N GLU A 94 -10.38 -8.05 -10.07
CA GLU A 94 -10.60 -8.50 -8.70
C GLU A 94 -10.58 -10.02 -8.58
N LEU A 95 -11.35 -10.71 -9.45
CA LEU A 95 -11.39 -12.16 -9.51
C LEU A 95 -10.01 -12.77 -9.78
N TYR A 96 -9.23 -12.17 -10.69
CA TYR A 96 -7.89 -12.62 -11.02
C TYR A 96 -6.93 -12.49 -9.83
N ALA A 97 -6.94 -11.34 -9.15
CA ALA A 97 -6.10 -11.10 -7.97
C ALA A 97 -6.41 -12.11 -6.84
N MET A 98 -7.70 -12.42 -6.61
CA MET A 98 -8.09 -13.44 -5.63
C MET A 98 -7.68 -14.85 -6.06
N THR A 99 -7.76 -15.18 -7.35
CA THR A 99 -7.43 -16.53 -7.86
C THR A 99 -5.92 -16.83 -7.79
N GLN A 100 -5.07 -15.83 -8.02
CA GLN A 100 -3.61 -15.93 -7.85
C GLN A 100 -3.21 -16.29 -6.41
N ARG A 101 -3.94 -15.79 -5.40
CA ARG A 101 -3.76 -16.17 -3.98
C ARG A 101 -3.89 -17.68 -3.75
N PHE A 102 -4.84 -18.31 -4.44
CA PHE A 102 -5.11 -19.75 -4.27
C PHE A 102 -4.13 -20.64 -5.02
N HIS A 103 -3.53 -20.15 -6.12
CA HIS A 103 -2.59 -20.93 -6.93
C HIS A 103 -1.16 -20.88 -6.36
N SER A 104 -0.74 -19.76 -5.78
CA SER A 104 0.56 -19.65 -5.10
C SER A 104 0.65 -20.50 -3.83
N GLN A 105 -0.47 -20.82 -3.18
CA GLN A 105 -0.51 -21.66 -1.98
C GLN A 105 -0.54 -23.18 -2.24
N LYS A 106 -0.74 -23.64 -3.49
CA LYS A 106 -1.00 -25.06 -3.79
C LYS A 106 0.20 -25.90 -4.27
N GLN A 107 1.43 -25.48 -4.00
CA GLN A 107 2.60 -26.39 -4.11
C GLN A 107 3.26 -26.64 -2.75
N LEU A 108 2.49 -27.13 -1.77
CA LEU A 108 3.09 -27.93 -0.71
C LEU A 108 3.33 -29.32 -1.30
N LYS A 109 4.61 -29.65 -1.48
CA LYS A 109 5.10 -30.97 -1.92
C LYS A 109 4.25 -32.07 -1.30
N MET A 110 3.76 -33.00 -2.13
CA MET A 110 3.14 -34.24 -1.65
C MET A 110 3.99 -34.80 -0.51
N SER A 111 3.34 -35.07 0.62
CA SER A 111 4.04 -35.62 1.77
C SER A 111 4.69 -36.96 1.37
N PRO A 112 5.89 -37.27 1.90
CA PRO A 112 6.61 -38.51 1.56
C PRO A 112 5.89 -39.80 1.99
N PHE A 113 4.70 -39.69 2.61
CA PHE A 113 3.85 -40.82 2.98
C PHE A 113 3.45 -41.71 1.80
N PHE A 114 3.50 -41.22 0.56
CA PHE A 114 3.14 -42.00 -0.62
C PHE A 114 4.31 -42.79 -1.25
N PHE A 115 5.52 -42.75 -0.69
CA PHE A 115 6.71 -43.40 -1.27
C PHE A 115 7.08 -44.77 -0.70
N PHE A 116 6.26 -45.38 0.16
CA PHE A 116 6.50 -46.78 0.60
C PHE A 116 5.51 -47.74 -0.07
N LYS A 117 5.97 -48.40 -1.13
CA LYS A 117 5.48 -49.72 -1.54
C LYS A 117 6.65 -50.58 -1.99
#